data_AF-A0A1F2QYS1-F1
#
_entry.id   AF-A0A1F2QYS1-F1
#
_cell.length_a   1.000
_cell.length_b   1.000
_cell.length_c   1.000
_cell.angle_alpha   90.00
_cell.angle_beta   90.00
_cell.angle_gamma   90.00
#
_symmetry.space_group_name_H-M   'P 1'
#
loop_
_entity.id
_entity.type
_entity.pdbx_description
1 polymer ?
#
loop_
_entity_poly.entity_id
_entity_poly.type
_entity_poly.pdbx_seq_one_letter_code
_entity_poly.pdbx_strand_id
1 'polypeptide(L)' 'MAQVIAFVEAVRARRRARDRVRTAECIDILRASLRLALRLAATGPRAERPVRAHQVRQLAELLEYVARDA' A
#
# COMPACT_ATOMS: atom_id res chain seq x y z
N MET A 1 -19.69 6.83 34.11
CA MET A 1 -19.59 5.89 32.97
C MET A 1 -19.73 6.55 31.60
N ALA A 2 -20.74 7.40 31.37
CA ALA A 2 -20.96 8.04 30.06
C ALA A 2 -19.76 8.83 29.50
N GLN A 3 -19.06 9.60 30.35
CA GLN A 3 -17.87 10.37 29.92
C GLN A 3 -16.68 9.49 29.49
N VAL A 4 -16.53 8.30 30.08
CA VAL A 4 -15.44 7.36 29.75
C VAL A 4 -15.70 6.71 28.38
N ILE A 5 -16.95 6.37 28.07
CA ILE A 5 -17.34 5.81 26.78
C ILE A 5 -17.07 6.83 25.65
N ALA A 6 -17.48 8.09 25.85
CA ALA A 6 -17.24 9.16 24.87
C ALA A 6 -15.75 9.41 24.61
N PHE A 7 -14.90 9.35 25.65
CA PHE A 7 -13.45 9.48 25.50
C PHE A 7 -12.85 8.32 24.70
N VAL A 8 -13.25 7.07 25.01
CA VAL A 8 -12.77 5.87 24.30
C VAL A 8 -13.17 5.91 22.82
N GLU A 9 -14.39 6.35 22.51
CA GLU A 9 -14.86 6.51 21.13
C GLU A 9 -14.07 7.57 20.37
N ALA A 10 -13.77 8.72 20.99
CA ALA A 10 -12.96 9.78 20.39
C ALA A 10 -11.52 9.30 20.10
N VAL A 11 -10.91 8.55 21.01
CA VAL A 11 -9.57 7.97 20.81
C VAL A 11 -9.58 6.92 19.69
N ARG A 12 -10.59 6.04 19.66
CA ARG A 12 -10.76 5.04 18.58
C ARG A 12 -10.97 5.71 17.22
N ALA A 13 -11.77 6.78 17.15
CA ALA A 13 -11.98 7.54 15.92
C ALA A 13 -10.68 8.18 15.41
N ARG A 14 -9.90 8.81 16.29
CA ARG A 14 -8.57 9.36 15.95
C ARG A 14 -7.60 8.27 15.47
N ARG A 15 -7.61 7.10 16.12
CA ARG A 15 -6.78 5.97 15.70
C ARG A 15 -7.16 5.49 14.30
N ARG A 16 -8.45 5.28 14.03
CA ARG A 16 -8.94 4.91 12.68
C ARG A 16 -8.56 5.93 11.62
N ALA A 17 -8.65 7.23 11.93
CA ALA A 17 -8.25 8.27 11.01
C ALA A 17 -6.75 8.22 10.69
N ARG A 18 -5.89 8.03 11.70
CA ARG A 18 -4.45 7.86 11.51
C ARG A 18 -4.11 6.60 10.73
N ASP A 19 -4.78 5.49 11.04
CA ASP A 19 -4.57 4.22 10.36
C ASP A 19 -4.95 4.35 8.86
N ARG A 20 -6.06 5.02 8.53
CA ARG A 20 -6.44 5.33 7.14
C ARG A 20 -5.39 6.17 6.41
N VAL A 21 -4.85 7.20 7.05
CA VAL A 21 -3.78 8.04 6.46
C VAL A 21 -2.55 7.21 6.15
N ARG A 22 -2.12 6.36 7.09
CA ARG A 22 -0.97 5.46 6.89
C ARG A 22 -1.22 4.43 5.79
N THR A 23 -2.44 3.88 5.71
CA THR A 23 -2.81 2.97 4.62
C THR A 23 -2.70 3.68 3.26
N ALA A 24 -3.18 4.93 3.16
CA ALA A 24 -3.05 5.71 1.94
C ALA A 24 -1.58 5.96 1.56
N GLU A 25 -0.73 6.33 2.52
CA GLU A 25 0.72 6.49 2.30
C GLU A 25 1.38 5.19 1.81
N CYS A 26 1.02 4.04 2.39
CA CYS A 26 1.50 2.73 1.95
C CYS A 26 1.08 2.42 0.50
N ILE A 27 -0.16 2.75 0.12
CA ILE A 27 -0.66 2.57 -1.25
C ILE A 27 0.14 3.43 -2.23
N ASP A 28 0.46 4.68 -1.87
CA ASP A 28 1.24 5.58 -2.72
C ASP A 28 2.67 5.07 -2.93
N ILE A 29 3.30 4.55 -1.87
CA ILE A 29 4.62 3.90 -1.94
C ILE A 29 4.58 2.66 -2.85
N LEU A 30 3.54 1.82 -2.73
CA LEU A 30 3.35 0.65 -3.59
C LEU A 30 3.17 1.06 -5.05
N ARG A 31 2.36 2.08 -5.34
CA ARG A 31 2.18 2.61 -6.71
C ARG A 31 3.47 3.17 -7.27
N ALA A 32 4.28 3.87 -6.47
CA ALA A 32 5.57 4.39 -6.90
C ALA A 32 6.55 3.26 -7.21
N SER A 33 6.60 2.25 -6.33
CA SER A 33 7.44 1.04 -6.49
C SER A 33 7.07 0.26 -7.74
N LEU A 34 5.77 0.04 -8.01
CA LEU A 34 5.30 -0.64 -9.21
C LEU A 34 5.68 0.14 -10.49
N ARG A 35 5.52 1.46 -10.49
CA ARG A 35 5.94 2.32 -11.61
C ARG A 35 7.44 2.20 -11.88
N LEU A 36 8.27 2.17 -10.84
CA LEU A 36 9.71 1.97 -10.98
C LEU A 36 10.02 0.56 -11.52
N ALA A 37 9.41 -0.49 -10.96
CA ALA A 37 9.60 -1.86 -11.40
C ALA A 37 9.22 -2.07 -12.88
N LEU A 38 8.13 -1.45 -13.35
CA LEU A 38 7.74 -1.47 -14.76
C LEU A 38 8.79 -0.81 -15.67
N ARG A 39 9.30 0.36 -15.28
CA ARG A 39 10.37 1.05 -16.02
C ARG A 39 11.62 0.18 -16.10
N LEU A 40 12.02 -0.40 -14.97
CA LEU A 40 13.15 -1.31 -14.89
C LEU A 40 12.91 -2.56 -15.76
N ALA A 41 11.73 -3.17 -15.73
CA ALA A 41 11.42 -4.32 -16.57
C ALA A 41 11.53 -4.00 -18.08
N ALA A 42 11.15 -2.78 -18.47
CA ALA A 42 11.22 -2.32 -19.86
C ALA A 42 12.65 -2.01 -20.33
N THR A 43 13.49 -1.41 -19.48
CA THR A 43 14.83 -0.94 -19.86
C THR A 43 15.97 -1.89 -19.47
N GLY A 44 15.70 -2.90 -18.65
CA GLY A 44 16.71 -3.79 -18.08
C GLY A 44 17.29 -4.82 -19.05
N PRO A 45 18.38 -5.50 -18.64
CA PRO A 45 18.97 -6.60 -19.41
C PRO A 45 17.95 -7.71 -19.67
N ARG A 46 18.01 -8.32 -20.86
CA ARG A 46 17.08 -9.40 -21.25
C ARG A 46 17.12 -10.59 -20.28
N ALA A 47 18.29 -10.90 -19.72
CA ALA A 47 18.48 -11.98 -18.75
C ALA A 47 17.69 -11.77 -17.45
N GLU A 48 17.40 -10.53 -17.06
CA GLU A 48 16.69 -10.21 -15.82
C GLU A 48 15.17 -10.08 -16.00
N ARG A 49 14.67 -10.11 -17.24
CA ARG A 49 13.24 -9.99 -17.55
C ARG A 49 12.33 -10.93 -16.75
N PRO A 50 12.62 -12.24 -16.58
CA PRO A 50 11.73 -13.11 -15.82
C PRO A 50 11.66 -12.71 -14.34
N VAL A 51 12.79 -12.33 -13.73
CA VAL A 51 12.84 -11.86 -12.34
C VAL A 51 12.08 -10.54 -12.19
N ARG A 52 12.29 -9.59 -13.09
CA ARG A 52 11.59 -8.30 -13.07
C ARG A 52 10.08 -8.45 -13.33
N ALA A 53 9.68 -9.37 -14.21
CA ALA A 53 8.27 -9.69 -14.43
C ALA A 53 7.60 -10.29 -13.18
N HIS A 54 8.31 -11.15 -12.44
CA HIS A 54 7.83 -11.67 -11.17
C HIS A 54 7.66 -10.55 -10.12
N GLN A 55 8.65 -9.67 -9.98
CA GLN A 55 8.57 -8.52 -9.06
C GLN A 55 7.40 -7.58 -9.40
N VAL A 56 7.19 -7.28 -10.69
CA VAL A 56 6.05 -6.48 -11.16
C VAL A 56 4.73 -7.13 -10.76
N ARG A 57 4.60 -8.45 -10.96
CA ARG A 57 3.39 -9.20 -10.57
C ARG A 57 3.14 -9.12 -9.07
N GLN A 58 4.15 -9.38 -8.23
CA GLN A 58 4.01 -9.31 -6.77
C GLN A 58 3.57 -7.93 -6.29
N LEU A 59 4.15 -6.86 -6.84
CA LEU A 59 3.78 -5.50 -6.49
C LEU A 59 2.36 -5.15 -6.96
N ALA A 60 1.95 -5.64 -8.12
CA ALA A 60 0.59 -5.44 -8.63
C ALA A 60 -0.45 -6.16 -7.77
N GLU A 61 -0.22 -7.42 -7.42
CA GLU A 61 -1.11 -8.23 -6.57
C GLU A 61 -1.24 -7.61 -5.16
N LEU A 62 -0.13 -7.15 -4.58
CA LEU A 62 -0.14 -6.49 -3.28
C LEU A 62 -0.89 -5.15 -3.33
N LEU A 63 -0.70 -4.37 -4.40
CA LEU A 63 -1.43 -3.12 -4.59
C LEU A 63 -2.93 -3.36 -4.75
N GLU A 64 -3.32 -4.37 -5.53
CA GLU A 64 -4.73 -4.76 -5.70
C GLU A 64 -5.35 -5.17 -4.36
N TYR A 65 -4.65 -5.99 -3.58
CA TYR A 65 -5.09 -6.42 -2.25
C TYR A 65 -5.34 -5.22 -1.32
N VAL A 66 -4.35 -4.34 -1.18
CA VAL A 66 -4.46 -3.20 -0.25
C VAL A 66 -5.46 -2.16 -0.75
N ALA A 67 -5.60 -1.97 -2.07
CA ALA A 67 -6.57 -1.02 -2.64
C ALA A 67 -8.03 -1.50 -2.53
N ARG A 68 -8.26 -2.81 -2.36
CA ARG A 68 -9.61 -3.37 -2.18
C ARG A 68 -10.20 -3.03 -0.80
N ASP A 69 -9.33 -2.94 0.21
CA ASP A 69 -9.68 -2.74 1.61
C ASP A 69 -9.52 -1.28 2.10
N ALA A 70 -9.15 -0.37 1.20
CA ALA A 70 -8.85 1.05 1.49
C ALA A 70 -10.04 1.99 1.33
#